data_AF-A0A1E3NU05-F1
#
_entry.id   AF-A0A1E3NU05-F1
#
_cell.length_a   1.000
_cell.length_b   1.000
_cell.length_c   1.000
_cell.angle_alpha   90.00
_cell.angle_beta   90.00
_cell.angle_gamma   90.00
#
_symmetry.space_group_name_H-M   'P 1'
#
loop_
_entity.id
_entity.type
_entity.pdbx_description
1 polymer ?
#
loop_
_entity_poly.entity_id
_entity_poly.type
_entity_poly.pdbx_seq_one_letter_code
_entity_poly.pdbx_strand_id
1 'polypeptide(L)' 'INLDELSKSLNLTREEGEKWIASLIKETRMDAKIDESEGTVIMNHPSTSVYQQVIEKTKGLSFKANQILATALQKQDSVQ' A
#
# COMPACT_ATOMS: atom_id res chain seq x y z
N ILE A 1 -12.08 8.24 -5.08
CA ILE A 1 -11.92 9.49 -4.30
C ILE A 1 -12.79 10.56 -4.94
N ASN A 2 -13.68 11.22 -4.18
CA ASN A 2 -14.54 12.28 -4.73
C ASN A 2 -13.77 13.61 -4.81
N LEU A 3 -13.82 14.26 -5.97
CA LEU A 3 -13.09 15.50 -6.24
C LEU A 3 -13.68 16.73 -5.53
N ASP A 4 -14.98 16.77 -5.29
CA ASP A 4 -15.63 17.90 -4.61
C ASP A 4 -15.26 17.95 -3.13
N GLU A 5 -15.19 16.78 -2.47
CA GLU A 5 -14.74 16.70 -1.07
C GLU A 5 -13.27 17.11 -0.91
N LEU A 6 -12.43 16.72 -1.88
CA LEU A 6 -11.03 17.10 -1.92
C LEU A 6 -10.87 18.61 -2.12
N SER A 7 -11.57 19.18 -3.11
CA SER A 7 -11.50 20.61 -3.43
C SER A 7 -12.00 21.46 -2.25
N LYS A 8 -13.07 21.02 -1.58
CA LYS A 8 -13.57 21.67 -0.34
C LYS A 8 -12.56 21.62 0.81
N SER A 9 -11.87 20.49 0.99
CA SER A 9 -10.89 20.34 2.09
C SER A 9 -9.61 21.17 1.86
N LEU A 10 -9.26 21.41 0.60
CA LEU A 10 -8.08 22.20 0.21
C LEU A 10 -8.41 23.68 -0.07
N ASN A 11 -9.67 24.10 0.10
CA ASN A 11 -10.18 25.42 -0.31
C ASN A 11 -9.83 25.78 -1.77
N LEU A 12 -9.86 24.80 -2.66
CA LEU A 12 -9.60 24.95 -4.09
C LEU A 12 -10.92 25.02 -4.86
N THR A 13 -10.91 25.70 -6.01
CA THR A 13 -11.98 25.54 -7.00
C THR A 13 -11.90 24.15 -7.64
N ARG A 14 -12.99 23.70 -8.30
CA ARG A 14 -13.03 22.36 -8.91
C ARG A 14 -11.93 22.17 -9.97
N GLU A 15 -11.69 23.17 -10.82
CA GLU A 15 -10.60 23.14 -11.82
C GLU A 15 -9.20 23.09 -11.17
N GLU A 16 -9.02 23.81 -10.05
CA GLU A 16 -7.75 23.78 -9.32
C GLU A 16 -7.56 22.44 -8.60
N GLY A 17 -8.63 21.84 -8.08
CA GLY A 17 -8.62 20.51 -7.49
C GLY A 17 -8.21 19.43 -8.51
N GLU A 18 -8.68 19.53 -9.75
CA GLU A 18 -8.30 18.63 -10.86
C GLU A 18 -6.82 18.77 -11.20
N LYS A 19 -6.32 20.00 -11.33
CA LYS A 19 -4.88 20.24 -11.57
C LYS A 19 -4.03 19.76 -10.39
N TRP A 20 -4.50 19.95 -9.17
CA TRP A 20 -3.81 19.51 -7.97
C TRP A 20 -3.69 17.98 -7.91
N ILE A 21 -4.79 17.25 -8.14
CA ILE A 21 -4.75 15.79 -8.12
C ILE A 21 -3.96 15.22 -9.31
N ALA A 22 -4.03 15.84 -10.49
CA ALA A 22 -3.21 15.46 -11.64
C ALA A 22 -1.71 15.65 -11.36
N SER A 23 -1.34 16.74 -10.67
CA SER A 23 0.05 16.99 -10.24
C SER A 23 0.51 15.96 -9.21
N LEU A 24 -0.36 15.60 -8.25
CA LEU A 24 -0.06 14.59 -7.23
C LEU A 24 0.18 13.20 -7.85
N ILE A 25 -0.66 12.78 -8.79
CA ILE A 25 -0.51 11.50 -9.50
C ILE A 25 0.82 11.46 -10.26
N LYS A 26 1.18 12.59 -10.91
CA LYS A 26 2.43 12.73 -11.65
C LYS A 26 3.67 12.66 -10.75
N GLU A 27 3.63 13.31 -9.59
CA GLU A 27 4.75 13.33 -8.63
C GLU A 27 4.96 11.97 -7.95
N THR A 28 3.86 11.31 -7.57
CA THR A 28 3.89 10.05 -6.83
C THR A 28 4.15 8.82 -7.72
N ARG A 29 4.19 9.00 -9.05
CA ARG A 29 4.25 7.91 -10.05
C ARG A 29 3.19 6.83 -9.80
N MET A 30 2.04 7.25 -9.29
CA MET A 30 0.95 6.34 -8.95
C MET A 30 0.13 6.06 -10.20
N ASP A 31 -0.27 4.81 -10.41
CA ASP A 31 -1.18 4.45 -11.49
C ASP A 31 -2.61 4.81 -11.06
N ALA A 32 -3.12 5.93 -11.55
CA ALA A 32 -4.46 6.43 -11.25
C ALA A 32 -5.08 7.11 -12.46
N LYS A 33 -6.40 6.97 -12.58
CA LYS A 33 -7.22 7.52 -13.65
C LYS A 33 -8.24 8.49 -13.07
N ILE A 34 -8.37 9.65 -13.70
CA ILE A 34 -9.40 10.64 -13.38
C ILE A 34 -10.64 10.32 -14.24
N ASP A 35 -11.79 10.20 -13.61
CA ASP A 35 -13.10 10.14 -14.26
C ASP A 35 -13.75 11.53 -14.17
N GLU A 36 -13.73 12.25 -15.30
CA GLU A 36 -14.25 13.61 -15.41
C GLU A 36 -15.79 13.64 -15.32
N SER A 37 -16.47 12.60 -15.83
CA SER A 37 -17.93 12.46 -15.80
C SER A 37 -18.48 12.31 -14.38
N GLU A 38 -17.87 11.45 -13.57
CA GLU A 38 -18.31 11.17 -12.19
C GLU A 38 -17.59 12.04 -11.16
N GLY A 39 -16.67 12.93 -11.58
CA GLY A 39 -15.87 13.74 -10.65
C GLY A 39 -15.09 12.92 -9.64
N THR A 40 -14.60 11.75 -10.06
CA THR A 40 -14.02 10.74 -9.17
C THR A 40 -12.66 10.29 -9.68
N VAL A 41 -11.71 10.11 -8.77
CA VAL A 41 -10.40 9.54 -9.08
C VAL A 41 -10.36 8.07 -8.68
N ILE A 42 -10.01 7.22 -9.63
CA ILE A 42 -9.80 5.78 -9.48
C ILE A 42 -8.30 5.52 -9.40
N MET A 43 -7.84 4.98 -8.27
CA MET A 43 -6.43 4.62 -8.09
C MET A 43 -6.26 3.14 -8.43
N ASN A 44 -5.62 2.85 -9.56
CA ASN A 44 -5.26 1.49 -9.95
C ASN A 44 -4.03 1.05 -9.17
N HIS A 45 -4.19 0.72 -7.88
CA HIS A 45 -3.15 -0.02 -7.20
C HIS A 45 -3.24 -1.49 -7.66
N PRO A 46 -2.14 -2.14 -8.06
CA PRO A 46 -2.17 -3.59 -8.25
C PRO A 46 -2.52 -4.21 -6.90
N SER A 47 -3.74 -4.73 -6.77
CA SER A 47 -4.14 -5.50 -5.60
C SER A 47 -3.28 -6.75 -5.60
N THR A 48 -2.35 -6.87 -4.64
CA THR A 48 -1.64 -8.13 -4.43
C THR A 48 -2.68 -9.20 -4.10
N SER A 49 -2.63 -10.32 -4.80
CA SER A 49 -3.54 -11.45 -4.57
C SER A 49 -3.56 -11.81 -3.09
N VAL A 50 -4.74 -12.13 -2.54
CA VAL A 50 -4.89 -12.50 -1.12
C VAL A 50 -3.96 -13.66 -0.75
N TYR A 51 -3.77 -14.63 -1.65
CA TYR A 51 -2.83 -15.73 -1.46
C TYR A 51 -1.38 -15.25 -1.32
N GLN A 52 -0.98 -14.29 -2.15
CA GLN A 52 0.37 -13.71 -2.09
C GLN A 52 0.59 -12.99 -0.75
N GLN A 53 -0.41 -12.26 -0.25
CA GLN A 53 -0.33 -11.60 1.05
C GLN A 53 -0.18 -12.60 2.20
N VAL A 54 -0.92 -13.72 2.18
CA VAL A 54 -0.80 -14.79 3.19
C VAL A 54 0.58 -15.44 3.13
N ILE A 55 1.10 -15.70 1.93
CA ILE A 55 2.44 -16.27 1.73
C ILE A 55 3.50 -15.32 2.31
N GLU A 56 3.45 -14.02 2.01
CA GLU A 56 4.41 -13.04 2.52
C GLU A 56 4.36 -12.87 4.04
N LYS A 57 3.16 -12.81 4.62
CA LYS A 57 2.97 -12.76 6.07
C LYS A 57 3.50 -14.02 6.76
N THR A 58 3.28 -15.19 6.16
CA THR A 58 3.73 -16.47 6.72
C THR A 58 5.25 -16.66 6.60
N LYS A 59 5.89 -16.15 5.53
CA LYS A 59 7.36 -16.22 5.36
C LYS A 59 8.12 -15.62 6.57
N GLY A 60 7.68 -14.46 7.06
CA GLY A 60 8.32 -13.81 8.22
C GLY A 60 8.16 -14.60 9.52
N LEU A 61 7.02 -15.25 9.71
CA LEU A 61 6.75 -16.13 10.85
C LEU A 61 7.61 -17.39 10.79
N SER A 62 7.67 -18.06 9.64
CA SER A 62 8.50 -19.26 9.44
C SER A 62 9.98 -18.97 9.66
N PHE A 63 10.48 -17.82 9.18
CA PHE A 63 11.87 -17.42 9.41
C PHE A 63 12.19 -17.25 10.90
N LYS A 64 11.33 -16.55 11.65
CA LYS A 64 11.49 -16.38 13.10
C LYS A 64 11.40 -17.71 13.86
N ALA A 65 10.45 -18.58 13.50
CA ALA A 65 10.30 -19.90 14.11
C ALA A 65 11.56 -20.77 13.89
N ASN A 66 12.10 -20.78 12.67
CA ASN A 66 13.34 -21.50 12.36
C ASN A 66 14.55 -20.93 13.12
N GLN A 67 14.65 -19.61 13.27
CA GLN A 67 15.73 -18.99 14.05
C GLN A 67 15.64 -19.37 15.53
N ILE A 68 14.44 -19.35 16.12
CA ILE A 68 14.24 -19.73 17.52
C ILE A 68 14.59 -21.20 17.72
N LEU A 69 14.13 -22.08 16.82
CA LEU A 69 14.45 -23.51 16.86
C LEU A 69 15.95 -23.76 16.73
N ALA A 70 16.62 -23.12 15.76
CA ALA A 70 18.06 -23.24 15.59
C ALA A 70 18.83 -22.76 16.85
N THR A 71 18.39 -21.66 17.46
CA THR A 71 18.99 -21.15 18.71
C THR A 71 18.75 -22.08 19.88
N ALA A 72 17.56 -22.69 19.98
CA ALA A 72 17.23 -23.65 21.02
C ALA A 72 18.08 -24.93 20.90
N LEU A 73 18.27 -25.43 19.67
CA LEU A 73 19.11 -26.60 19.38
C LEU A 73 20.59 -26.32 19.70
N GLN A 74 21.13 -25.16 19.29
CA GLN A 74 22.51 -24.76 19.63
C GLN A 74 22.76 -24.66 21.13
N LYS A 75 21.78 -24.12 21.89
CA LYS A 75 21.87 -24.09 23.36
C LYS A 75 21.86 -25.49 23.96
N GLN A 76 21.08 -26.41 23.40
CA GLN A 76 21.00 -27.79 23.88
C GLN A 76 22.29 -28.57 23.62
N ASP A 77 22.95 -28.34 22.48
CA ASP A 77 24.26 -28.93 22.15
C ASP A 77 25.39 -28.36 23.03
N SER A 78 25.29 -27.11 23.49
CA SER A 78 26.29 -26.50 24.38
C SER A 78 26.18 -26.91 25.87
N VAL A 79 25.16 -27.71 26.21
CA VAL A 79 24.88 -28.18 27.59
C VAL A 79 25.32 -29.65 27.79
N GLN A 80 25.92 -30.30 26.78
CA GLN A 80 26.58 -31.61 26.89
C GLN A 80 28.10 -31.49 27.02
#